data_AF-A0A815XWQ7-F1
#
_entry.id   AF-A0A815XWQ7-F1
#
_cell.length_a   1.000
_cell.length_b   1.000
_cell.length_c   1.000
_cell.angle_alpha   90.00
_cell.angle_beta   90.00
_cell.angle_gamma   90.00
#
_symmetry.space_group_name_H-M   'P 1'
#
loop_
_entity.id
_entity.type
_entity.pdbx_description
1 polymer ?
#
loop_
_entity_poly.entity_id
_entity_poly.type
_entity_poly.pdbx_seq_one_letter_code
_entity_poly.pdbx_strand_id
1 'polypeptide(L)'
;DIYGSQTQIEVKDIFEQCNDQNKCTLVLGSPGIGHSTFCRYAAHQWATGILWPEYELVVLVSLRRLTTRYYPPLPCGSNYSLIDVIKREYFADSPLSENDQRLQKEQLDNIHTLWLLAGYDEIVLDVPA
;
A
#
# COMPACT_ATOMS: atom_id res chain seq x y z
N ASP A 1 -25.91 4.95 4.65
CA ASP A 1 -25.74 5.17 6.08
C ASP A 1 -24.66 4.21 6.57
N ILE A 2 -23.52 4.70 7.06
CA ILE A 2 -22.40 3.85 7.54
C ILE A 2 -22.70 3.23 8.92
N TYR A 3 -23.89 3.53 9.47
CA TYR A 3 -24.46 3.02 10.71
C TYR A 3 -25.41 1.83 10.49
N GLY A 4 -25.19 1.03 9.44
CA GLY A 4 -25.84 -0.27 9.31
C GLY A 4 -25.44 -1.23 10.44
N SER A 5 -26.06 -2.41 10.51
CA SER A 5 -25.62 -3.46 11.43
C SER A 5 -24.16 -3.82 11.18
N GLN A 6 -23.30 -3.57 12.17
CA GLN A 6 -21.88 -3.87 12.09
C GLN A 6 -21.64 -5.29 12.60
N THR A 7 -20.92 -6.07 11.82
CA THR A 7 -20.42 -7.38 12.25
C THR A 7 -19.00 -7.22 12.72
N GLN A 8 -18.67 -7.79 13.88
CA GLN A 8 -17.29 -7.85 14.33
C GLN A 8 -16.52 -8.82 13.42
N ILE A 9 -15.34 -8.39 12.95
CA ILE A 9 -14.46 -9.17 12.07
C ILE A 9 -13.09 -9.20 12.72
N GLU A 10 -12.43 -10.36 12.75
CA GLU A 10 -11.03 -10.44 13.16
C GLU A 10 -10.13 -9.91 12.04
N VAL A 11 -9.02 -9.27 12.39
CA VAL A 11 -8.11 -8.65 11.40
C VAL A 11 -7.64 -9.65 10.34
N LYS A 12 -7.42 -10.92 10.72
CA LYS A 12 -6.95 -11.95 9.80
C LYS A 12 -7.99 -12.26 8.69
N ASP A 13 -9.27 -12.05 8.99
CA ASP A 13 -10.41 -12.43 8.13
C ASP A 13 -10.89 -11.25 7.26
N ILE A 14 -10.22 -10.10 7.30
CA ILE A 14 -10.60 -8.86 6.59
C ILE A 14 -10.83 -9.05 5.08
N PHE A 15 -10.14 -10.01 4.45
CA PHE A 15 -10.21 -10.28 3.02
C PHE A 15 -11.15 -11.43 2.64
N GLU A 16 -11.77 -12.12 3.60
CA GLU A 16 -12.62 -13.27 3.33
C GLU A 16 -13.93 -12.88 2.66
N GLN A 17 -14.45 -11.69 2.97
CA GLN A 17 -15.71 -11.20 2.40
C GLN A 17 -15.55 -10.55 1.01
N CYS A 18 -14.31 -10.40 0.52
CA CYS A 18 -14.04 -9.93 -0.84
C CYS A 18 -14.12 -11.09 -1.83
N ASN A 19 -15.27 -11.22 -2.50
CA ASN A 19 -15.49 -12.21 -3.58
C ASN A 19 -14.95 -11.77 -4.94
N ASP A 20 -14.42 -10.55 -5.06
CA ASP A 20 -13.87 -10.04 -6.31
C ASP A 20 -12.50 -10.63 -6.60
N GLN A 21 -12.20 -10.82 -7.90
CA GLN A 21 -10.87 -11.24 -8.36
C GLN A 21 -9.78 -10.26 -7.92
N ASN A 22 -10.11 -8.97 -7.81
CA ASN A 22 -9.25 -7.93 -7.27
C ASN A 22 -9.75 -7.56 -5.86
N LYS A 23 -9.25 -8.26 -4.84
CA LYS A 23 -9.60 -8.00 -3.45
C LYS A 23 -9.13 -6.60 -3.04
N CYS A 24 -10.09 -5.71 -2.79
CA CYS A 24 -9.84 -4.36 -2.30
C CYS A 24 -10.70 -4.10 -1.06
N THR A 25 -10.05 -3.84 0.07
CA THR A 25 -10.76 -3.54 1.33
C THR A 25 -10.47 -2.11 1.75
N LEU A 26 -11.54 -1.34 1.94
CA LEU A 26 -11.47 0.03 2.46
C LEU A 26 -11.73 0.04 3.97
N VAL A 27 -10.77 0.56 4.74
CA VAL A 27 -10.90 0.74 6.18
C VAL A 27 -11.27 2.19 6.47
N LEU A 28 -12.43 2.42 7.08
CA LEU A 28 -12.97 3.73 7.42
C LEU A 28 -13.08 3.92 8.93
N GLY A 29 -13.01 5.17 9.36
CA GLY A 29 -13.16 5.56 10.75
C GLY A 29 -12.86 7.05 10.96
N SER A 30 -13.00 7.53 12.19
CA SER A 30 -12.74 8.92 12.52
C SER A 30 -11.23 9.23 12.54
N PRO A 31 -10.82 10.48 12.29
CA PRO A 31 -9.44 10.90 12.51
C PRO A 31 -8.95 10.54 13.92
N GLY A 32 -7.74 10.01 14.03
CA GLY A 32 -7.15 9.60 15.31
C GLY A 32 -7.56 8.20 15.82
N ILE A 33 -8.48 7.50 15.14
CA ILE A 33 -8.89 6.14 15.54
C ILE A 33 -7.79 5.08 15.33
N GLY A 34 -6.76 5.40 14.54
CA GLY A 34 -5.56 4.59 14.39
C GLY A 34 -5.37 3.91 13.02
N HIS A 35 -5.97 4.39 11.92
CA HIS A 35 -5.78 3.77 10.60
C HIS A 35 -4.32 3.58 10.17
N SER A 36 -3.49 4.63 10.28
CA SER A 36 -2.06 4.52 9.93
C SER A 36 -1.31 3.57 10.86
N THR A 37 -1.73 3.50 12.14
CA THR A 37 -1.18 2.54 13.12
C THR A 37 -1.58 1.12 12.75
N PHE A 38 -2.83 0.91 12.33
CA PHE A 38 -3.32 -0.37 11.85
C PHE A 38 -2.52 -0.88 10.64
N CYS A 39 -2.26 -0.04 9.63
CA CYS A 39 -1.45 -0.45 8.47
C CYS A 39 -0.03 -0.86 8.88
N ARG A 40 0.62 -0.12 9.79
CA ARG A 40 1.96 -0.49 10.29
C ARG A 40 1.93 -1.78 11.10
N TYR A 41 0.92 -1.94 11.95
CA TYR A 41 0.70 -3.16 12.72
C TYR A 41 0.53 -4.37 11.80
N ALA A 42 -0.33 -4.25 10.79
CA ALA A 42 -0.57 -5.28 9.79
C ALA A 42 0.71 -5.69 9.06
N ALA A 43 1.50 -4.72 8.57
CA ALA A 43 2.79 -4.98 7.93
C ALA A 43 3.78 -5.69 8.88
N HIS A 44 3.86 -5.26 10.14
CA HIS A 44 4.70 -5.91 11.14
C HIS A 44 4.27 -7.36 11.41
N GLN A 45 2.97 -7.59 11.61
CA GLN A 45 2.43 -8.92 11.89
C GLN A 45 2.68 -9.90 10.74
N TRP A 46 2.54 -9.44 9.50
CA TRP A 46 2.93 -10.20 8.32
C TRP A 46 4.43 -10.51 8.31
N ALA A 47 5.29 -9.52 8.57
CA ALA A 47 6.73 -9.72 8.60
C ALA A 47 7.19 -10.73 9.68
N THR A 48 6.40 -10.87 10.76
CA THR A 48 6.61 -11.87 11.81
C THR A 48 5.94 -13.23 11.53
N GLY A 49 5.29 -13.39 10.39
CA GLY A 49 4.62 -14.64 9.98
C GLY A 49 3.29 -14.93 10.69
N ILE A 50 2.65 -13.91 11.28
CA ILE A 50 1.42 -14.07 12.07
C ILE A 50 0.17 -13.82 11.21
N LEU A 51 0.20 -12.79 10.36
CA LEU A 51 -0.93 -12.44 9.49
C LEU A 51 -0.60 -12.70 8.02
N TRP A 52 -1.61 -13.21 7.32
CA TRP A 52 -1.67 -13.38 5.87
C TRP A 52 -0.42 -14.01 5.21
N PRO A 53 -0.03 -15.22 5.64
CA PRO A 53 1.12 -15.94 5.08
C PRO A 53 0.98 -16.25 3.58
N GLU A 54 -0.22 -16.13 3.01
CA GLU A 54 -0.49 -16.27 1.58
C GLU A 54 0.07 -15.14 0.71
N TYR A 55 0.45 -14.00 1.29
CA TYR A 55 1.15 -12.95 0.55
C TYR A 55 2.65 -13.10 0.73
N GLU A 56 3.39 -13.17 -0.38
CA GLU A 56 4.86 -13.27 -0.32
C GLU A 56 5.51 -11.89 -0.18
N LEU A 57 4.74 -10.82 -0.43
CA LEU A 57 5.18 -9.44 -0.25
C LEU A 57 4.05 -8.56 0.30
N VAL A 58 4.36 -7.75 1.33
CA VAL A 58 3.52 -6.65 1.78
C VAL A 58 4.23 -5.33 1.55
N VAL A 59 3.57 -4.41 0.84
CA VAL A 59 4.09 -3.06 0.58
C VAL A 59 3.21 -2.04 1.27
N LEU A 60 3.77 -1.29 2.21
CA LEU A 60 3.10 -0.17 2.85
C LEU A 60 3.43 1.14 2.12
N VAL A 61 2.42 1.85 1.61
CA VAL A 61 2.62 3.15 0.96
C VAL A 61 1.92 4.22 1.77
N SER A 62 2.68 5.22 2.19
CA SER A 62 2.12 6.44 2.81
C SER A 62 1.65 7.37 1.70
N LEU A 63 0.35 7.44 1.46
CA LEU A 63 -0.22 8.28 0.41
C LEU A 63 0.03 9.78 0.65
N ARG A 64 0.17 10.19 1.92
CA ARG A 64 0.62 11.55 2.31
C ARG A 64 1.96 11.95 1.71
N ARG A 65 2.83 10.98 1.37
CA ARG A 65 4.16 11.25 0.81
C ARG A 65 4.13 11.37 -0.71
N LEU A 66 3.05 10.96 -1.37
CA LEU A 66 2.88 11.06 -2.82
C LEU A 66 2.55 12.51 -3.24
N THR A 67 3.46 13.44 -2.96
CA THR A 67 3.34 14.85 -3.32
C THR A 67 4.40 15.22 -4.34
N THR A 68 4.19 16.31 -5.08
CA THR A 68 5.14 16.85 -6.08
C THR A 68 6.52 17.17 -5.49
N ARG A 69 6.61 17.42 -4.17
CA ARG A 69 7.89 17.62 -3.46
C ARG A 69 8.73 16.34 -3.40
N TYR A 70 8.09 15.19 -3.13
CA TYR A 70 8.77 13.90 -3.03
C TYR A 70 8.78 13.15 -4.36
N TYR A 71 7.86 13.46 -5.27
CA TYR A 71 7.70 12.87 -6.60
C TYR A 71 7.54 13.99 -7.63
N PRO A 72 8.62 14.71 -7.99
CA PRO A 72 8.56 15.79 -8.96
C PRO A 72 8.13 15.28 -10.34
N PRO A 73 7.46 16.09 -11.17
CA PRO A 73 7.06 15.71 -12.52
C PRO A 73 8.26 15.18 -13.34
N LEU A 74 8.07 14.04 -14.01
CA LEU A 74 9.09 13.47 -14.87
C LEU A 74 9.09 14.15 -16.25
N PRO A 75 10.22 14.12 -16.98
CA PRO A 75 10.29 14.65 -18.33
C PRO A 75 9.24 14.02 -19.26
N CYS A 76 8.77 14.82 -20.22
CA CYS A 76 7.90 14.37 -21.30
C CYS A 76 6.55 13.74 -20.86
N GLY A 77 6.05 14.10 -19.67
CA GLY A 77 4.77 13.57 -19.17
C GLY A 77 4.82 12.10 -18.76
N SER A 78 6.02 11.58 -18.47
CA SER A 78 6.18 10.22 -17.97
C SER A 78 5.61 10.09 -16.55
N ASN A 79 5.10 8.90 -16.21
CA ASN A 79 4.60 8.59 -14.88
C ASN A 79 5.61 7.77 -14.07
N TYR A 80 5.60 7.95 -12.75
CA TYR A 80 6.31 7.04 -11.85
C TYR A 80 5.68 5.65 -11.90
N SER A 81 6.50 4.62 -12.01
CA SER A 81 6.06 3.23 -11.85
C SER A 81 5.96 2.85 -10.37
N LEU A 82 5.26 1.75 -10.06
CA LEU A 82 5.20 1.21 -8.69
C LEU A 82 6.58 0.89 -8.12
N ILE A 83 7.50 0.43 -8.97
CA ILE A 83 8.91 0.17 -8.61
C ILE A 83 9.60 1.45 -8.16
N ASP A 84 9.35 2.58 -8.84
CA ASP A 84 9.95 3.85 -8.47
C ASP A 84 9.45 4.33 -7.10
N VAL A 85 8.17 4.07 -6.80
CA VAL A 85 7.58 4.35 -5.48
C VAL A 85 8.25 3.49 -4.41
N ILE A 86 8.36 2.17 -4.61
CA ILE A 86 9.00 1.26 -3.66
C ILE A 86 10.46 1.66 -3.42
N LYS A 87 11.24 1.89 -4.48
CA LYS A 87 12.64 2.31 -4.39
C LYS A 87 12.80 3.57 -3.57
N ARG A 88 11.96 4.57 -3.83
CA ARG A 88 12.03 5.87 -3.13
C ARG A 88 11.60 5.79 -1.68
N GLU A 89 10.59 4.97 -1.36
CA GLU A 89 10.09 4.87 0.01
C GLU A 89 10.96 3.99 0.92
N TYR A 90 11.57 2.93 0.37
CA TYR A 90 12.25 1.90 1.16
C TYR A 90 13.76 1.79 0.92
N PHE A 91 14.25 2.22 -0.24
CA PHE A 91 15.64 2.04 -0.65
C PHE A 91 16.36 3.36 -0.97
N ALA A 92 15.81 4.50 -0.50
CA ALA A 92 16.39 5.82 -0.75
C ALA A 92 17.87 5.93 -0.32
N ASP A 93 18.23 5.29 0.81
CA ASP A 93 19.56 5.38 1.41
C ASP A 93 20.52 4.26 0.95
N SER A 94 20.01 3.25 0.24
CA SER A 94 20.79 2.12 -0.28
C SER A 94 20.26 1.72 -1.65
N PRO A 95 20.73 2.36 -2.73
CA PRO A 95 20.26 2.07 -4.07
C PRO A 95 20.56 0.62 -4.43
N LEU A 96 19.52 -0.08 -4.88
CA LEU A 96 19.61 -1.45 -5.38
C LEU A 96 20.50 -1.50 -6.62
N SER A 97 21.32 -2.54 -6.73
CA SER A 97 22.12 -2.83 -7.94
C SER A 97 21.22 -2.98 -9.16
N GLU A 98 21.69 -2.62 -10.36
CA GLU A 98 20.90 -2.73 -11.61
C GLU A 98 20.33 -4.14 -11.84
N ASN A 99 21.04 -5.20 -11.40
CA ASN A 99 20.57 -6.57 -11.48
C ASN A 99 19.37 -6.83 -10.55
N ASP A 100 19.42 -6.30 -9.32
CA ASP A 100 18.34 -6.42 -8.34
C ASP A 100 17.09 -5.67 -8.79
N GLN A 101 17.27 -4.55 -9.51
CA GLN A 101 16.18 -3.75 -10.05
C GLN A 101 15.38 -4.50 -11.14
N ARG A 102 16.07 -5.26 -12.00
CA ARG A 102 15.42 -6.06 -13.04
C ARG A 102 14.69 -7.26 -12.44
N LEU A 103 15.35 -7.95 -11.51
CA LEU A 103 14.77 -9.07 -10.77
C LEU A 103 13.52 -8.63 -10.00
N GLN A 104 13.51 -7.46 -9.37
CA GLN A 104 12.34 -6.95 -8.66
C GLN A 104 11.15 -6.68 -9.57
N LYS A 105 11.35 -6.13 -10.77
CA LYS A 105 10.23 -5.84 -11.68
C LYS A 105 9.52 -7.12 -12.13
N GLU A 106 10.30 -8.11 -12.55
CA GLU A 106 9.76 -9.41 -12.97
C GLU A 106 9.15 -10.22 -11.82
N GLN A 107 9.67 -10.03 -10.60
CA GLN A 107 9.14 -10.68 -9.41
C GLN A 107 7.86 -10.01 -8.90
N LEU A 108 7.78 -8.69 -8.88
CA LEU A 108 6.59 -7.96 -8.41
C LEU A 108 5.34 -8.24 -9.26
N ASP A 109 5.50 -8.47 -10.56
CA ASP A 109 4.39 -8.81 -11.45
C ASP A 109 3.89 -10.26 -11.27
N ASN A 110 4.69 -11.13 -10.64
CA ASN A 110 4.39 -12.56 -10.45
C ASN A 110 4.16 -12.98 -8.98
N ILE A 111 4.43 -12.08 -8.02
CA ILE A 111 4.29 -12.34 -6.60
C ILE A 111 2.90 -11.96 -6.11
N HIS A 112 2.29 -12.81 -5.28
CA HIS A 112 1.07 -12.48 -4.56
C HIS A 112 1.35 -11.36 -3.53
N THR A 113 1.11 -10.11 -3.95
CA THR A 113 1.47 -8.89 -3.23
C THR A 113 0.25 -8.24 -2.58
N LEU A 114 0.36 -7.89 -1.29
CA LEU A 114 -0.62 -7.07 -0.59
C LEU A 114 -0.14 -5.61 -0.50
N TRP A 115 -0.98 -4.69 -0.96
CA TRP A 115 -0.71 -3.25 -0.91
C TRP A 115 -1.49 -2.60 0.24
N LEU A 116 -0.78 -2.03 1.20
CA LEU A 116 -1.35 -1.26 2.30
C LEU A 116 -1.22 0.23 1.98
N LEU A 117 -2.32 0.87 1.59
CA LEU A 117 -2.35 2.27 1.20
C LEU A 117 -2.87 3.13 2.36
N ALA A 118 -1.97 3.81 3.07
CA ALA A 118 -2.29 4.56 4.28
C ALA A 118 -2.49 6.06 4.00
N GLY A 119 -3.59 6.64 4.52
CA GLY A 119 -3.89 8.07 4.40
C GLY A 119 -4.53 8.46 3.07
N TYR A 120 -5.53 7.69 2.63
CA TYR A 120 -6.20 7.91 1.35
C TYR A 120 -6.89 9.26 1.24
N ASP A 121 -7.44 9.78 2.34
CA ASP A 121 -8.04 11.11 2.45
C ASP A 121 -7.04 12.27 2.26
N GLU A 122 -5.75 11.97 2.27
CA GLU A 122 -4.66 12.95 2.23
C GLU A 122 -3.87 12.90 0.94
N ILE A 123 -4.31 12.07 0.00
CA ILE A 123 -3.82 12.13 -1.37
C ILE A 123 -4.23 13.49 -1.93
N VAL A 124 -3.24 14.31 -2.26
CA VAL A 124 -3.49 15.62 -2.88
C VAL A 124 -3.91 15.35 -4.33
N LEU A 125 -5.20 15.09 -4.50
CA LEU A 125 -5.85 15.12 -5.79
C LEU A 125 -5.92 16.59 -6.22
N ASP A 126 -4.90 17.06 -6.93
CA ASP A 126 -5.13 18.09 -7.94
C ASP A 126 -6.00 17.45 -9.04
N VAL A 127 -7.28 17.21 -8.72
CA VAL A 127 -8.30 16.94 -9.73
C VAL A 127 -8.75 18.32 -10.19
N PRO A 128 -8.47 18.70 -11.45
CA PRO A 128 -9.05 19.92 -11.99
C PRO A 128 -10.57 19.78 -11.92
N ALA A 129 -11.23 20.76 -11.30
CA ALA A 129 -12.68 20.91 -11.34
C ALA A 129 -13.19 21.11 -12.76
#